data_AF-A0A3L6JAM3-F1
#
_entry.id   AF-A0A3L6JAM3-F1
#
_cell.length_a   1.000
_cell.length_b   1.000
_cell.length_c   1.000
_cell.angle_alpha   90.00
_cell.angle_beta   90.00
_cell.angle_gamma   90.00
#
_symmetry.space_group_name_H-M   'P 1'
#
loop_
_entity.id
_entity.type
_entity.pdbx_description
1 polymer ?
#
loop_
_entity_poly.entity_id
_entity_poly.type
_entity_poly.pdbx_seq_one_letter_code
_entity_poly.pdbx_strand_id
1 'polypeptide(L)'
;MDSQEEKLLAELESVQRDVRINKYKLDEECARQSTLYLYYSDLLAEAKDSEDEADDALDKVLGVVEMKLRDSPPEGVKVTDSTIKALVAKDDEVDKAKEKLRKAKKWKYRIEGIVNSMGHKKSGLDNLVVLWSRGYYMSDAGTPRTGADEASERLRGNLNNRKEGEEKK
;
A
#
# COMPACT_ATOMS: atom_id res chain seq x y z
N MET A 1 -15.27 8.07 22.62
CA MET A 1 -14.52 7.67 21.42
C MET A 1 -15.52 7.17 20.42
N ASP A 2 -15.42 7.64 19.18
CA ASP A 2 -16.43 7.39 18.15
C ASP A 2 -16.37 5.91 17.72
N SER A 3 -17.51 5.24 17.56
CA SER A 3 -17.58 3.79 17.32
C SER A 3 -16.82 3.33 16.06
N GLN A 4 -16.58 4.25 15.12
CA GLN A 4 -15.80 4.00 13.90
C GLN A 4 -14.29 4.03 14.13
N GLU A 5 -13.80 4.86 15.06
CA GLU A 5 -12.37 4.96 15.38
C GLU A 5 -11.87 3.69 16.08
N GLU A 6 -12.67 3.14 17.01
CA GLU A 6 -12.35 1.89 17.70
C GLU A 6 -12.28 0.70 16.73
N LYS A 7 -13.20 0.62 15.75
CA LYS A 7 -13.17 -0.41 14.71
C LYS A 7 -11.94 -0.29 13.82
N LEU A 8 -11.59 0.93 13.42
CA LEU A 8 -10.40 1.21 12.62
C LEU A 8 -9.11 0.81 13.34
N LEU A 9 -9.01 1.12 14.63
CA LEU A 9 -7.86 0.74 15.47
C LEU A 9 -7.74 -0.77 15.59
N ALA A 10 -8.84 -1.48 15.91
CA ALA A 10 -8.84 -2.93 16.02
C ALA A 10 -8.42 -3.62 14.71
N GLU A 11 -8.88 -3.09 13.58
CA GLU A 11 -8.52 -3.58 12.25
C GLU A 11 -7.03 -3.36 11.95
N LEU A 12 -6.49 -2.17 12.27
CA LEU A 12 -5.05 -1.88 12.15
C LEU A 12 -4.20 -2.80 13.02
N GLU A 13 -4.61 -3.06 14.26
CA GLU A 13 -3.92 -4.00 15.16
C GLU A 13 -3.93 -5.43 14.62
N SER A 14 -5.01 -5.86 13.96
CA SER A 14 -5.06 -7.18 13.31
C SER A 14 -4.04 -7.29 12.17
N VAL A 15 -3.98 -6.28 11.30
CA VAL A 15 -3.05 -6.24 10.17
C VAL A 15 -1.61 -6.20 10.65
N GLN A 16 -1.30 -5.39 11.67
CA GLN A 16 0.03 -5.34 12.26
C GLN A 16 0.48 -6.69 12.81
N ARG A 17 -0.43 -7.46 13.43
CA ARG A 17 -0.14 -8.82 13.89
C ARG A 17 0.12 -9.77 12.72
N ASP A 18 -0.59 -9.63 11.62
CA ASP A 18 -0.39 -10.47 10.43
C ASP A 18 0.93 -10.18 9.71
N VAL A 19 1.35 -8.92 9.67
CA VAL A 19 2.62 -8.50 9.05
C VAL A 19 3.83 -8.83 9.93
N ARG A 20 3.64 -8.99 11.24
CA ARG A 20 4.73 -9.37 12.16
C ARG A 20 5.22 -10.79 11.86
N ILE A 21 6.53 -10.98 11.95
CA ILE A 21 7.17 -12.30 11.81
C ILE A 21 7.51 -12.86 13.18
N ASN A 22 7.05 -14.08 13.46
CA ASN A 22 7.54 -14.86 14.58
C ASN A 22 8.76 -15.70 14.18
N LYS A 23 9.96 -15.21 14.54
CA LYS A 23 11.24 -15.88 14.23
C LYS A 23 11.43 -17.26 14.85
N TYR A 24 10.63 -17.63 15.85
CA TYR A 24 10.73 -18.93 16.54
C TYR A 24 9.85 -20.02 15.92
N LYS A 25 8.97 -19.65 14.97
CA LYS A 25 8.01 -20.53 14.30
C LYS A 25 8.01 -20.24 12.79
N LEU A 26 9.21 -20.28 12.20
CA LEU A 26 9.43 -19.82 10.84
C LEU A 26 8.73 -20.71 9.80
N ASP A 27 8.62 -22.01 10.10
CA ASP A 27 7.85 -23.00 9.35
C ASP A 27 6.35 -22.65 9.30
N GLU A 28 5.74 -22.35 10.45
CA GLU A 28 4.34 -21.93 10.54
C GLU A 28 4.11 -20.60 9.80
N GLU A 29 5.01 -19.62 9.95
CA GLU A 29 4.91 -18.33 9.27
C GLU A 29 5.02 -18.47 7.75
N CYS A 30 5.94 -19.30 7.25
CA CYS A 30 6.07 -19.58 5.81
C CYS A 30 4.81 -20.24 5.23
N ALA A 31 4.21 -21.19 5.96
CA ALA A 31 2.96 -21.82 5.55
C ALA A 31 1.78 -20.84 5.57
N ARG A 32 1.68 -19.99 6.61
CA ARG A 32 0.59 -19.03 6.78
C ARG A 32 0.65 -17.86 5.80
N GLN A 33 1.84 -17.49 5.32
CA GLN A 33 2.04 -16.30 4.50
C GLN A 33 1.24 -16.31 3.20
N SER A 34 1.15 -17.46 2.52
CA SER A 34 0.40 -17.60 1.26
C SER A 34 -1.10 -17.39 1.48
N THR A 35 -1.66 -17.94 2.55
CA THR A 35 -3.08 -17.77 2.92
C THR A 35 -3.41 -16.33 3.25
N LEU A 36 -2.55 -15.65 4.03
CA LEU A 36 -2.73 -14.23 4.32
C LEU A 36 -2.69 -13.38 3.04
N TYR A 37 -1.71 -13.63 2.19
CA TYR A 37 -1.58 -12.90 0.93
C TYR A 37 -2.81 -13.06 0.04
N LEU A 38 -3.34 -14.29 -0.08
CA LEU A 38 -4.58 -14.55 -0.81
C LEU A 38 -5.75 -13.75 -0.22
N TYR A 39 -5.97 -13.84 1.09
CA TYR A 39 -7.04 -13.11 1.77
C TYR A 39 -6.99 -11.59 1.49
N TYR A 40 -5.82 -10.97 1.64
CA TYR A 40 -5.70 -9.53 1.40
C TYR A 40 -5.73 -9.17 -0.10
N SER A 41 -5.38 -10.10 -0.99
CA SER A 41 -5.53 -9.91 -2.44
C SER A 41 -6.99 -9.96 -2.87
N ASP A 42 -7.79 -10.82 -2.25
CA ASP A 42 -9.24 -10.89 -2.49
C ASP A 42 -9.92 -9.60 -2.00
N LEU A 43 -9.58 -9.12 -0.79
CA LEU A 43 -10.03 -7.81 -0.31
C LEU A 43 -9.62 -6.65 -1.23
N LEU A 44 -8.45 -6.75 -1.86
CA LEU A 44 -8.01 -5.72 -2.81
C LEU A 44 -8.87 -5.76 -4.08
N ALA A 45 -9.27 -6.95 -4.54
CA ALA A 45 -10.17 -7.09 -5.67
C ALA A 45 -11.53 -6.45 -5.36
N GLU A 46 -12.11 -6.74 -4.19
CA GLU A 46 -13.36 -6.10 -3.73
C GLU A 46 -13.23 -4.58 -3.61
N ALA A 47 -12.10 -4.09 -3.10
CA ALA A 47 -11.86 -2.65 -2.98
C ALA A 47 -11.72 -1.94 -4.34
N LYS A 48 -11.19 -2.64 -5.36
CA LYS A 48 -11.13 -2.15 -6.74
C LYS A 48 -12.51 -2.12 -7.37
N ASP A 49 -13.27 -3.19 -7.22
CA ASP A 49 -14.65 -3.26 -7.70
C ASP A 49 -15.49 -2.11 -7.13
N SER A 50 -15.38 -1.84 -5.82
CA SER A 50 -16.05 -0.71 -5.17
C SER A 50 -15.57 0.67 -5.65
N GLU A 51 -14.30 0.81 -6.06
CA GLU A 51 -13.80 2.04 -6.69
C GLU A 51 -14.43 2.22 -8.07
N ASP A 52 -14.42 1.17 -8.89
CA ASP A 52 -14.94 1.18 -10.26
C ASP A 52 -16.45 1.49 -10.24
N GLU A 53 -17.22 0.85 -9.35
CA GLU A 53 -18.65 1.16 -9.15
C GLU A 53 -18.89 2.63 -8.76
N ALA A 54 -18.04 3.20 -7.91
CA ALA A 54 -18.17 4.58 -7.48
C ALA A 54 -17.78 5.58 -8.59
N ASP A 55 -16.86 5.20 -9.47
CA ASP A 55 -16.44 5.97 -10.64
C ASP A 55 -17.57 5.99 -11.69
N ASP A 56 -18.11 4.82 -12.02
CA ASP A 56 -19.28 4.66 -12.90
C ASP A 56 -20.50 5.46 -12.39
N ALA A 57 -20.74 5.41 -11.07
CA ALA A 57 -21.81 6.18 -10.45
C ALA A 57 -21.59 7.69 -10.55
N LEU A 58 -20.34 8.16 -10.40
CA LEU A 58 -19.99 9.57 -10.57
C LEU A 58 -20.22 10.02 -12.01
N ASP A 59 -19.75 9.23 -12.99
CA ASP A 59 -19.92 9.53 -14.41
C ASP A 59 -21.40 9.62 -14.80
N LYS A 60 -22.22 8.71 -14.28
CA LYS A 60 -23.67 8.75 -14.47
C LYS A 60 -24.29 10.03 -13.90
N VAL A 61 -23.92 10.43 -12.68
CA VAL A 61 -24.44 11.65 -12.05
C VAL A 61 -23.99 12.89 -12.82
N LEU A 62 -22.73 12.94 -13.24
CA LEU A 62 -22.20 14.03 -14.07
C LEU A 62 -23.01 14.19 -15.36
N GLY A 63 -23.27 13.09 -16.08
CA GLY A 63 -24.07 13.12 -17.31
C GLY A 63 -25.51 13.61 -17.08
N VAL A 64 -26.15 13.15 -16.00
CA VAL A 64 -27.51 13.57 -15.65
C VAL A 64 -27.57 15.06 -15.30
N VAL A 65 -26.65 15.55 -14.46
CA VAL A 65 -26.62 16.96 -14.05
C VAL A 65 -26.26 17.87 -15.21
N GLU A 66 -25.31 17.48 -16.05
CA GLU A 66 -24.97 18.23 -17.26
C GLU A 66 -26.17 18.34 -18.22
N MET A 67 -26.89 17.24 -18.45
CA MET A 67 -28.09 17.24 -19.29
C MET A 67 -29.18 18.17 -18.70
N LYS A 68 -29.46 18.07 -17.40
CA LYS A 68 -30.43 18.95 -16.71
C LYS A 68 -30.07 20.43 -16.87
N LEU A 69 -28.80 20.80 -16.73
CA LEU A 69 -28.34 22.19 -16.84
C LEU A 69 -28.38 22.71 -18.28
N ARG A 70 -28.20 21.83 -19.28
CA ARG A 70 -28.36 22.17 -20.70
C ARG A 70 -29.83 22.35 -21.08
N ASP A 71 -30.71 21.50 -20.56
CA ASP A 71 -32.15 21.54 -20.85
C ASP A 71 -32.87 22.68 -20.12
N SER A 72 -32.45 23.01 -18.90
CA SER A 72 -33.03 24.09 -18.08
C SER A 72 -31.92 24.91 -17.40
N PRO A 73 -31.27 25.82 -18.14
CA PRO A 73 -30.23 26.66 -17.58
C PRO A 73 -30.81 27.71 -16.62
N PRO A 74 -30.04 28.12 -15.59
CA PRO A 74 -30.46 29.20 -14.70
C PRO A 74 -30.74 30.50 -15.47
N GLU A 75 -31.77 31.24 -15.06
CA GLU A 75 -32.15 32.50 -15.72
C GLU A 75 -30.99 33.50 -15.75
N GLY A 76 -30.82 34.15 -16.90
CA GLY A 76 -29.79 35.17 -17.11
C GLY A 76 -28.36 34.62 -17.33
N VAL A 77 -28.17 33.30 -17.31
CA VAL A 77 -26.86 32.68 -17.51
C VAL A 77 -26.69 32.26 -18.98
N LYS A 78 -25.62 32.75 -19.62
CA LYS A 78 -25.23 32.28 -20.96
C LYS A 78 -24.74 30.83 -20.86
N VAL A 79 -25.44 29.94 -21.53
CA VAL A 79 -25.07 28.52 -21.63
C VAL A 79 -23.84 28.38 -22.51
N THR A 80 -22.68 28.29 -21.86
CA THR A 80 -21.41 27.91 -22.47
C THR A 80 -20.88 26.66 -21.77
N ASP A 81 -20.08 25.84 -22.45
CA ASP A 81 -19.48 24.65 -21.84
C ASP A 81 -18.66 24.99 -20.58
N SER A 82 -18.03 26.17 -20.55
CA SER A 82 -17.32 26.67 -19.37
C SER A 82 -18.24 26.94 -18.17
N THR A 83 -19.41 27.53 -18.42
CA THR A 83 -20.38 27.84 -17.37
C THR A 83 -21.07 26.57 -16.86
N ILE A 84 -21.40 25.64 -17.75
CA ILE A 84 -21.98 24.34 -17.37
C ILE A 84 -21.00 23.59 -16.45
N LYS A 85 -19.72 23.47 -16.83
CA LYS A 85 -18.71 22.81 -15.98
C LYS A 85 -18.60 23.45 -14.59
N ALA A 86 -18.67 24.77 -14.49
CA ALA A 86 -18.64 25.47 -13.22
C ALA A 86 -19.91 25.23 -12.37
N LEU A 87 -21.07 25.07 -13.00
CA LEU A 87 -22.33 24.76 -12.32
C LEU A 87 -22.39 23.30 -11.85
N VAL A 88 -21.99 22.34 -12.71
CA VAL A 88 -21.85 20.92 -12.36
C VAL A 88 -20.90 20.74 -11.17
N ALA A 89 -19.81 21.53 -11.12
CA ALA A 89 -18.84 21.46 -10.02
C ALA A 89 -19.39 21.98 -8.67
N LYS A 90 -20.50 22.72 -8.67
CA LYS A 90 -21.17 23.22 -7.45
C LYS A 90 -22.41 22.41 -7.08
N ASP A 91 -22.73 21.37 -7.85
CA ASP A 91 -23.91 20.56 -7.64
C ASP A 91 -23.70 19.59 -6.47
N ASP A 92 -24.64 19.58 -5.52
CA ASP A 92 -24.57 18.75 -4.32
C ASP A 92 -24.60 17.24 -4.62
N GLU A 93 -25.27 16.81 -5.70
CA GLU A 93 -25.31 15.39 -6.09
C GLU A 93 -23.94 14.95 -6.60
N VAL A 94 -23.31 15.80 -7.41
CA VAL A 94 -21.96 15.57 -7.93
C VAL A 94 -20.94 15.54 -6.79
N ASP A 95 -21.03 16.45 -5.83
CA ASP A 95 -20.10 16.50 -4.70
C ASP A 95 -20.24 15.29 -3.77
N LYS A 96 -21.47 14.81 -3.54
CA LYS A 96 -21.71 13.55 -2.81
C LYS A 96 -21.12 12.34 -3.56
N ALA A 97 -21.30 12.28 -4.88
CA ALA A 97 -20.73 11.20 -5.69
C ALA A 97 -19.19 11.20 -5.66
N LYS A 98 -18.56 12.39 -5.78
CA LYS A 98 -17.11 12.54 -5.62
C LYS A 98 -16.63 12.13 -4.23
N GLU A 99 -17.40 12.42 -3.18
CA GLU A 99 -17.05 12.00 -1.83
C GLU A 99 -17.06 10.47 -1.68
N LYS A 100 -18.05 9.78 -2.26
CA LYS A 100 -18.09 8.31 -2.29
C LYS A 100 -16.88 7.72 -3.01
N LEU A 101 -16.56 8.23 -4.21
CA LEU A 101 -15.38 7.81 -4.96
C LEU A 101 -14.08 8.05 -4.17
N ARG A 102 -13.93 9.21 -3.51
CA ARG A 102 -12.77 9.48 -2.65
C ARG A 102 -12.65 8.49 -1.50
N LYS A 103 -13.77 8.09 -0.88
CA LYS A 103 -13.80 7.09 0.19
C LYS A 103 -13.41 5.70 -0.32
N ALA A 104 -13.94 5.28 -1.48
CA ALA A 104 -13.57 4.01 -2.12
C ALA A 104 -12.07 3.97 -2.49
N LYS A 105 -11.55 5.03 -3.10
CA LYS A 105 -10.12 5.19 -3.40
C LYS A 105 -9.25 5.08 -2.15
N LYS A 106 -9.63 5.79 -1.07
CA LYS A 106 -8.92 5.71 0.20
C LYS A 106 -8.89 4.28 0.75
N TRP A 107 -10.00 3.56 0.65
CA TRP A 107 -10.09 2.17 1.08
C TRP A 107 -9.16 1.27 0.27
N LYS A 108 -9.25 1.31 -1.07
CA LYS A 108 -8.34 0.57 -1.95
C LYS A 108 -6.87 0.85 -1.64
N TYR A 109 -6.46 2.11 -1.56
CA TYR A 109 -5.07 2.47 -1.28
C TYR A 109 -4.56 1.88 0.04
N ARG A 110 -5.44 1.78 1.06
CA ARG A 110 -5.09 1.14 2.31
C ARG A 110 -4.85 -0.35 2.12
N ILE A 111 -5.73 -1.06 1.41
CA ILE A 111 -5.57 -2.50 1.16
C ILE A 111 -4.34 -2.78 0.28
N GLU A 112 -4.06 -1.95 -0.73
CA GLU A 112 -2.83 -2.04 -1.53
C GLU A 112 -1.58 -1.94 -0.64
N GLY A 113 -1.58 -1.01 0.32
CA GLY A 113 -0.52 -0.91 1.32
C GLY A 113 -0.33 -2.18 2.16
N ILE A 114 -1.42 -2.88 2.49
CA ILE A 114 -1.36 -4.15 3.23
C ILE A 114 -0.77 -5.25 2.36
N VAL A 115 -1.24 -5.42 1.13
CA VAL A 115 -0.71 -6.41 0.17
C VAL A 115 0.78 -6.18 -0.09
N ASN A 116 1.20 -4.93 -0.25
CA ASN A 116 2.61 -4.56 -0.37
C ASN A 116 3.41 -4.93 0.89
N SER A 117 2.85 -4.68 2.07
CA SER A 117 3.46 -5.07 3.35
C SER A 117 3.61 -6.59 3.47
N MET A 118 2.68 -7.37 2.94
CA MET A 118 2.81 -8.83 2.86
C MET A 118 3.93 -9.25 1.89
N GLY A 119 4.11 -8.53 0.79
CA GLY A 119 5.28 -8.70 -0.09
C GLY A 119 6.60 -8.47 0.65
N HIS A 120 6.68 -7.42 1.46
CA HIS A 120 7.86 -7.16 2.32
C HIS A 120 8.05 -8.24 3.38
N LYS A 121 6.98 -8.73 4.01
CA LYS A 121 7.04 -9.83 4.98
C LYS A 121 7.62 -11.09 4.35
N LYS A 122 7.21 -11.45 3.12
CA LYS A 122 7.78 -12.59 2.39
C LYS A 122 9.30 -12.45 2.21
N SER A 123 9.77 -11.30 1.73
CA SER A 123 11.22 -11.03 1.58
C SER A 123 11.95 -11.09 2.92
N GLY A 124 11.30 -10.64 4.01
CA GLY A 124 11.82 -10.77 5.37
C GLY A 124 11.97 -12.21 5.82
N LEU A 125 10.96 -13.06 5.55
CA LEU A 125 11.00 -14.50 5.83
C LEU A 125 12.13 -15.18 5.05
N ASP A 126 12.25 -14.90 3.76
CA ASP A 126 13.32 -15.46 2.91
C ASP A 126 14.71 -15.14 3.49
N ASN A 127 14.92 -13.89 3.91
CA ASN A 127 16.17 -13.47 4.56
C ASN A 127 16.42 -14.19 5.89
N LEU A 128 15.38 -14.39 6.71
CA LEU A 128 15.49 -15.10 7.98
C LEU A 128 15.84 -16.58 7.78
N VAL A 129 15.25 -17.23 6.78
CA VAL A 129 15.58 -18.62 6.42
C VAL A 129 17.05 -18.72 6.01
N VAL A 130 17.55 -17.77 5.21
CA VAL A 130 18.97 -17.72 4.81
C VAL A 130 19.89 -17.52 6.01
N LEU A 131 19.56 -16.58 6.92
CA LEU A 131 20.33 -16.36 8.14
C LEU A 131 20.37 -17.61 9.02
N TRP A 132 19.24 -18.28 9.20
CA TRP A 132 19.14 -19.51 9.96
C TRP A 132 19.99 -20.62 9.36
N SER A 133 19.89 -20.82 8.04
CA SER A 133 20.64 -21.84 7.29
C SER A 133 22.15 -21.61 7.34
N ARG A 134 22.57 -20.34 7.47
CA ARG A 134 23.99 -19.95 7.63
C ARG A 134 24.48 -20.02 9.08
N GLY A 135 23.69 -20.54 10.00
CA GLY A 135 24.06 -20.65 11.41
C GLY A 135 24.17 -19.31 12.13
N TYR A 136 23.54 -18.23 11.62
CA TYR A 136 23.63 -16.89 12.21
C TYR A 136 23.24 -16.87 13.69
N TYR A 137 22.26 -17.69 14.08
CA TYR A 137 21.78 -17.81 15.46
C TYR A 137 22.46 -18.93 16.26
N MET A 138 23.35 -19.70 15.63
CA MET A 138 24.06 -20.83 16.24
C MET A 138 25.50 -20.49 16.63
N SER A 139 26.00 -19.31 16.27
CA SER A 139 27.35 -18.89 16.67
C SER A 139 27.38 -18.61 18.17
N ASP A 140 28.14 -19.42 18.90
CA ASP A 140 28.52 -19.13 20.28
C ASP A 140 29.17 -17.74 20.34
N ALA A 141 28.91 -17.00 21.43
CA ALA A 141 29.46 -15.67 21.68
C ALA A 141 31.00 -15.73 21.87
N GLY A 142 31.75 -15.98 20.80
CA GLY A 142 33.20 -16.13 20.85
C GLY A 142 33.88 -16.69 19.59
N THR A 143 33.16 -17.28 18.63
CA THR A 143 33.79 -17.77 17.38
C THR A 143 33.69 -16.72 16.26
N PRO A 144 34.81 -16.26 15.67
CA PRO A 144 34.80 -15.31 14.56
C PRO A 144 34.02 -15.88 13.37
N ARG A 145 33.22 -15.06 12.67
CA ARG A 145 32.40 -15.51 11.53
C ARG A 145 33.31 -15.70 10.31
N THR A 146 33.94 -16.86 10.21
CA THR A 146 35.00 -17.17 9.24
C THR A 146 34.62 -17.03 7.76
N GLY A 147 33.34 -16.89 7.38
CA GLY A 147 32.93 -16.72 5.97
C GLY A 147 32.31 -15.37 5.57
N ALA A 148 31.56 -14.74 6.48
CA ALA A 148 30.86 -13.48 6.19
C ALA A 148 31.74 -12.25 6.48
N ASP A 149 32.59 -12.34 7.51
CA ASP A 149 33.50 -11.26 7.88
C ASP A 149 34.61 -11.10 6.83
N GLU A 150 35.14 -12.20 6.27
CA GLU A 150 36.15 -12.14 5.20
C GLU A 150 35.61 -11.47 3.92
N ALA A 151 34.36 -11.75 3.53
CA ALA A 151 33.74 -11.13 2.36
C ALA A 151 33.48 -9.62 2.61
N SER A 152 33.03 -9.26 3.81
CA SER A 152 32.79 -7.87 4.19
C SER A 152 34.09 -7.07 4.38
N GLU A 153 35.15 -7.70 4.88
CA GLU A 153 36.50 -7.11 4.99
C GLU A 153 37.14 -6.91 3.62
N ARG A 154 37.02 -7.88 2.71
CA ARG A 154 37.45 -7.72 1.31
C ARG A 154 36.72 -6.56 0.62
N LEU A 155 35.41 -6.43 0.86
CA LEU A 155 34.63 -5.32 0.31
C LEU A 155 35.05 -3.96 0.91
N ARG A 156 35.27 -3.88 2.22
CA ARG A 156 35.77 -2.67 2.89
C ARG A 156 37.18 -2.28 2.42
N GLY A 157 38.08 -3.25 2.28
CA GLY A 157 39.43 -3.02 1.78
C GLY A 157 39.43 -2.47 0.35
N ASN A 158 38.61 -3.05 -0.54
CA ASN A 158 38.49 -2.59 -1.92
C ASN A 158 37.89 -1.18 -2.03
N LEU A 159 37.01 -0.77 -1.11
CA LEU A 159 36.45 0.58 -1.08
C LEU A 159 37.44 1.63 -0.56
N ASN A 160 38.27 1.30 0.45
CA ASN A 160 39.31 2.20 0.93
C ASN A 160 40.42 2.41 -0.11
N ASN A 161 40.86 1.34 -0.78
CA ASN A 161 41.90 1.44 -1.82
C ASN A 161 41.44 2.24 -3.05
N ARG A 162 40.13 2.28 -3.32
CA ARG A 162 39.57 3.09 -4.42
C ARG A 162 39.60 4.59 -4.12
N LYS A 163 39.34 4.99 -2.88
CA LYS A 163 39.37 6.40 -2.46
C LYS A 163 40.78 6.97 -2.51
N GLU A 164 41.79 6.20 -2.09
CA GLU A 164 43.20 6.63 -2.16
C GLU A 164 43.73 6.77 -3.60
N GLY A 165 43.14 6.06 -4.56
CA GLY A 165 43.46 6.18 -5.98
C GLY A 165 42.81 7.39 -6.68
N GLU A 166 41.71 7.90 -6.13
CA GLU A 166 41.01 9.09 -6.65
C GLU A 166 41.57 10.40 -6.09
N GLU A 167 42.16 10.40 -4.88
CA GLU A 167 42.83 11.58 -4.28
C GLU A 167 44.23 11.87 -4.84
N LYS A 168 44.80 10.98 -5.67
CA LYS A 168 46.15 11.11 -6.27
C LYS A 168 46.17 11.46 -7.76
N LYS A 169 45.04 11.89 -8.34
CA LYS A 169 44.96 12.45 -9.69
C LYS A 169 44.59 13.92 -9.65
#